data_AF-A0A354Y6Q6-F1
#
_entry.id   AF-A0A354Y6Q6-F1
#
_cell.length_a   1.000
_cell.length_b   1.000
_cell.length_c   1.000
_cell.angle_alpha   90.00
_cell.angle_beta   90.00
_cell.angle_gamma   90.00
#
_symmetry.space_group_name_H-M   'P 1'
#
loop_
_entity.id
_entity.type
_entity.pdbx_description
1 polymer ?
#
loop_
_entity_poly.entity_id
_entity_poly.type
_entity_poly.pdbx_seq_one_letter_code
_entity_poly.pdbx_strand_id
1 'polypeptide(L)'
;VAAAPGAAAGNAAAHEAETSIRVSVDKIDALINLVGELVITQAMLKQVSTGLDPAHAERLFAGLDLLERNTRDMQEAVIGVRMLPVDAVFRRFPRLVRDLSSRLGKQVRLRTVGEGTELDKGLIEKIADPLVHL
;
A
#
# COMPACT_ATOMS: atom_id res chain seq x y z
N VAL A 1 28.87 -38.43 38.58
CA VAL A 1 30.00 -37.72 37.94
C VAL A 1 29.90 -37.98 36.45
N ALA A 2 29.80 -37.03 35.53
CA ALA A 2 29.60 -35.59 35.56
C ALA A 2 29.07 -35.23 34.17
N ALA A 3 28.16 -34.26 34.11
CA ALA A 3 27.82 -33.56 32.88
C ALA A 3 29.04 -32.74 32.41
N ALA A 4 29.20 -32.59 31.09
CA ALA A 4 29.79 -31.39 30.53
C ALA A 4 29.40 -31.19 29.05
N PRO A 5 29.33 -29.93 28.60
CA PRO A 5 28.45 -29.45 27.53
C PRO A 5 29.24 -28.93 26.31
N GLY A 6 28.54 -28.53 25.25
CA GLY A 6 29.18 -27.88 24.10
C GLY A 6 28.18 -27.08 23.29
N ALA A 7 28.08 -25.79 23.60
CA ALA A 7 27.25 -24.80 22.94
C ALA A 7 27.82 -24.42 21.55
N ALA A 8 26.91 -24.14 20.60
CA ALA A 8 27.13 -23.20 19.51
C ALA A 8 25.73 -22.66 19.14
N ALA A 9 25.34 -21.52 19.70
CA ALA A 9 25.67 -20.17 19.25
C ALA A 9 24.49 -19.64 18.43
N GLY A 10 23.87 -18.61 19.02
CA GLY A 10 22.62 -18.02 18.60
C GLY A 10 22.65 -17.53 17.16
N ASN A 11 21.53 -17.78 16.48
CA ASN A 11 21.06 -16.88 15.46
C ASN A 11 19.70 -16.34 15.91
N ALA A 12 19.71 -15.63 17.04
CA ALA A 12 18.68 -14.66 17.34
C ALA A 12 18.95 -13.46 16.42
N ALA A 13 18.63 -13.64 15.13
CA ALA A 13 18.41 -12.52 14.24
C ALA A 13 17.28 -11.72 14.90
N ALA A 14 17.66 -10.59 15.50
CA ALA A 14 16.73 -9.59 15.95
C ALA A 14 15.86 -9.23 14.73
N HIS A 15 14.64 -9.78 14.68
CA HIS A 15 13.56 -9.09 14.01
C HIS A 15 13.44 -7.77 14.74
N GLU A 16 13.96 -6.70 14.15
CA GLU A 16 13.40 -5.38 14.34
C GLU A 16 11.90 -5.56 14.12
N ALA A 17 11.16 -5.66 15.23
CA ALA A 17 9.73 -5.83 15.17
C ALA A 17 9.20 -4.53 14.57
N GLU A 18 8.87 -4.56 13.29
CA GLU A 18 8.14 -3.48 12.63
C GLU A 18 6.93 -3.15 13.51
N THR A 19 6.97 -1.98 14.15
CA THR A 19 5.92 -1.56 15.07
C THR A 19 4.71 -1.18 14.24
N SER A 20 3.77 -2.11 14.08
CA SER A 20 2.54 -1.87 13.33
C SER A 20 1.46 -1.23 14.21
N ILE A 21 0.75 -0.24 13.69
CA ILE A 21 -0.44 0.35 14.33
C ILE A 21 -1.68 -0.01 13.51
N ARG A 22 -2.70 -0.55 14.16
CA ARG A 22 -3.97 -0.85 13.51
C ARG A 22 -4.86 0.39 13.49
N VAL A 23 -5.25 0.80 12.29
CA VAL A 23 -6.14 1.96 12.06
C VAL A 23 -7.42 1.49 11.37
N SER A 24 -8.56 2.11 11.69
CA SER A 24 -9.83 1.81 11.01
C SER A 24 -9.84 2.40 9.60
N VAL A 25 -10.52 1.74 8.66
CA VAL A 25 -10.64 2.18 7.27
C VAL A 25 -11.26 3.57 7.18
N ASP A 26 -12.30 3.85 7.97
CA ASP A 26 -12.98 5.15 8.00
C ASP A 26 -12.04 6.32 8.32
N LYS A 27 -11.01 6.10 9.14
CA LYS A 27 -10.01 7.14 9.45
C LYS A 27 -9.10 7.42 8.27
N ILE A 28 -8.73 6.38 7.51
CA ILE A 28 -7.94 6.54 6.28
C ILE A 28 -8.78 7.26 5.22
N ASP A 29 -10.05 6.87 5.06
CA ASP A 29 -10.95 7.51 4.11
C ASP A 29 -11.20 8.99 4.47
N ALA A 30 -11.33 9.31 5.76
CA ALA A 30 -11.41 10.70 6.21
C ALA A 30 -10.14 11.49 5.88
N LEU A 31 -8.94 10.90 6.02
CA LEU A 31 -7.69 11.54 5.62
C LEU A 31 -7.63 11.78 4.11
N ILE A 32 -8.08 10.83 3.29
CA ILE A 32 -8.16 11.00 1.83
C ILE A 32 -9.07 12.19 1.47
N ASN A 33 -10.22 12.32 2.13
CA ASN A 33 -11.13 13.44 1.90
C ASN A 33 -10.49 14.78 2.28
N LEU A 34 -9.84 14.87 3.44
CA LEU A 34 -9.16 16.09 3.88
C LEU A 34 -8.03 16.49 2.93
N VAL A 35 -7.23 15.53 2.47
CA VAL A 35 -6.20 15.79 1.45
C VAL A 35 -6.84 16.23 0.14
N GLY A 36 -7.97 15.63 -0.26
CA GLY A 36 -8.73 16.06 -1.43
C GLY A 36 -9.21 17.51 -1.34
N GLU A 37 -9.79 17.91 -0.21
CA GLU A 37 -10.20 19.30 0.06
C GLU A 37 -9.00 20.25 0.04
N LEU A 38 -7.84 19.82 0.55
CA LEU A 38 -6.60 20.58 0.51
C LEU A 38 -6.12 20.81 -0.94
N VAL A 39 -6.16 19.78 -1.79
CA VAL A 39 -5.84 19.90 -3.23
C VAL A 39 -6.78 20.89 -3.91
N ILE A 40 -8.08 20.82 -3.64
CA ILE A 40 -9.07 21.75 -4.21
C ILE A 40 -8.76 23.19 -3.77
N THR A 41 -8.52 23.39 -2.48
CA THR A 41 -8.20 24.71 -1.91
C THR A 41 -6.91 25.27 -2.51
N GLN A 42 -5.87 24.44 -2.65
CA GLN A 42 -4.61 24.83 -3.29
C GLN A 42 -4.82 25.22 -4.76
N ALA A 43 -5.62 24.48 -5.52
CA ALA A 43 -5.94 24.80 -6.90
C ALA A 43 -6.71 26.15 -7.01
N MET A 44 -7.65 26.40 -6.10
CA MET A 44 -8.35 27.69 -6.01
C MET A 44 -7.39 28.84 -5.73
N LEU A 45 -6.47 28.68 -4.77
CA LEU A 45 -5.45 29.70 -4.48
C LEU A 45 -4.54 29.96 -5.66
N LYS A 46 -4.12 28.90 -6.38
CA LYS A 46 -3.32 29.03 -7.61
C LYS A 46 -4.09 29.80 -8.67
N GLN A 47 -5.37 29.50 -8.88
CA GLN A 47 -6.21 30.23 -9.83
C GLN A 47 -6.34 31.71 -9.46
N VAL A 48 -6.62 32.06 -8.20
CA VAL A 48 -6.70 33.46 -7.75
C VAL A 48 -5.37 34.18 -7.92
N SER A 49 -4.25 33.50 -7.68
CA SER A 49 -2.91 34.09 -7.84
C SER A 49 -2.55 34.47 -9.28
N THR A 50 -3.19 33.87 -10.29
CA THR A 50 -2.93 34.21 -11.71
C THR A 50 -3.30 35.64 -12.08
N GLY A 51 -4.18 36.29 -11.30
CA GLY A 51 -4.55 37.70 -11.50
C GLY A 51 -3.55 38.70 -10.89
N LEU A 52 -2.50 38.22 -10.22
CA LEU A 52 -1.49 39.06 -9.58
C LEU A 52 -0.33 39.33 -10.53
N ASP A 53 0.28 40.51 -10.39
CA ASP A 53 1.50 40.85 -11.12
C ASP A 53 2.66 39.93 -10.69
N PRO A 54 3.25 39.14 -11.61
CA PRO A 54 4.36 38.24 -11.32
C PRO A 54 5.54 38.91 -10.61
N ALA A 55 5.84 40.17 -10.94
CA ALA A 55 6.99 40.89 -10.38
C ALA A 55 6.83 41.17 -8.87
N HIS A 56 5.59 41.25 -8.38
CA HIS A 56 5.29 41.59 -6.98
C HIS A 56 4.88 40.37 -6.15
N ALA A 57 4.60 39.22 -6.79
CA ALA A 57 4.08 38.02 -6.15
C ALA A 57 4.99 36.78 -6.29
N GLU A 58 6.26 36.95 -6.67
CA GLU A 58 7.22 35.84 -6.85
C GLU A 58 7.27 34.88 -5.63
N ARG A 59 7.35 35.43 -4.41
CA ARG A 59 7.38 34.61 -3.17
C ARG A 59 6.08 33.83 -2.94
N LEU A 60 4.94 34.37 -3.37
CA LEU A 60 3.65 33.70 -3.28
C LEU A 60 3.61 32.51 -4.26
N PHE A 61 4.03 32.71 -5.51
CA PHE A 61 4.05 31.63 -6.51
C PHE A 61 4.97 30.49 -6.07
N ALA A 62 6.18 30.80 -5.57
CA ALA A 62 7.08 29.80 -5.02
C ALA A 62 6.45 29.02 -3.85
N GLY A 63 5.71 29.71 -2.97
CA GLY A 63 4.98 29.08 -1.87
C GLY A 63 3.85 28.16 -2.35
N LEU A 64 3.10 28.55 -3.38
CA LEU A 64 2.02 27.75 -3.95
C LEU A 64 2.53 26.50 -4.66
N ASP A 65 3.67 26.58 -5.35
CA ASP A 65 4.30 25.42 -5.98
C ASP A 65 4.86 24.44 -4.93
N LEU A 66 5.41 24.95 -3.82
CA LEU A 66 5.82 24.10 -2.70
C LEU A 66 4.62 23.42 -2.04
N LEU A 67 3.51 24.16 -1.84
CA LEU A 67 2.27 23.61 -1.32
C LEU A 67 1.70 22.50 -2.23
N GLU A 68 1.77 22.68 -3.54
CA GLU A 68 1.34 21.68 -4.53
C GLU A 68 2.12 20.38 -4.36
N ARG A 69 3.46 20.47 -4.31
CA ARG A 69 4.34 19.32 -4.13
C ARG A 69 4.05 18.60 -2.80
N ASN A 70 4.00 19.35 -1.70
CA ASN A 70 3.74 18.78 -0.39
C ASN A 70 2.37 18.09 -0.31
N THR A 71 1.33 18.70 -0.90
CA THR A 71 -0.03 18.13 -0.91
C THR A 71 -0.06 16.83 -1.73
N ARG A 72 0.67 16.79 -2.85
CA ARG A 72 0.82 15.58 -3.66
C ARG A 72 1.54 14.48 -2.90
N ASP A 73 2.66 14.79 -2.26
CA ASP A 73 3.42 13.83 -1.45
C ASP A 73 2.57 13.27 -0.30
N MET A 74 1.77 14.13 0.34
CA MET A 74 0.79 13.70 1.35
C MET A 74 -0.28 12.77 0.77
N GLN A 75 -0.80 13.08 -0.43
CA GLN A 75 -1.79 12.23 -1.10
C GLN A 75 -1.21 10.84 -1.41
N GLU A 76 0.01 10.79 -1.96
CA GLU A 76 0.70 9.54 -2.27
C GLU A 76 0.97 8.73 -0.99
N ALA A 77 1.42 9.37 0.09
CA ALA A 77 1.63 8.72 1.38
C ALA A 77 0.34 8.13 1.98
N VAL A 78 -0.76 8.89 1.96
CA VAL A 78 -2.05 8.44 2.52
C VAL A 78 -2.65 7.29 1.71
N ILE A 79 -2.52 7.33 0.38
CA ILE A 79 -2.94 6.21 -0.49
C ILE A 79 -2.09 4.97 -0.17
N GLY A 80 -0.79 5.13 0.04
CA GLY A 80 0.14 4.06 0.42
C GLY A 80 -0.30 3.29 1.67
N VAL A 81 -0.87 3.97 2.68
CA VAL A 81 -1.34 3.32 3.93
C VAL A 81 -2.43 2.27 3.69
N ARG A 82 -3.19 2.39 2.59
CA ARG A 82 -4.27 1.44 2.24
C ARG A 82 -3.77 0.24 1.41
N MET A 83 -2.52 0.28 0.95
CA MET A 83 -1.96 -0.79 0.14
C MET A 83 -1.71 -2.04 0.98
N LEU A 84 -2.02 -3.20 0.40
CA LEU A 84 -1.79 -4.52 0.99
C LEU A 84 -1.11 -5.42 -0.04
N PRO A 85 -0.25 -6.36 0.38
CA PRO A 85 0.31 -7.33 -0.55
C PRO A 85 -0.79 -8.16 -1.21
N VAL A 86 -0.66 -8.41 -2.51
CA VAL A 86 -1.61 -9.23 -3.29
C VAL A 86 -1.57 -10.71 -2.89
N ASP A 87 -0.59 -11.11 -2.07
CA ASP A 87 -0.43 -12.46 -1.52
C ASP A 87 -1.74 -13.04 -0.97
N ALA A 88 -2.59 -12.20 -0.37
CA ALA A 88 -3.86 -12.58 0.25
C ALA A 88 -4.82 -13.23 -0.77
N VAL A 89 -4.75 -12.82 -2.03
CA VAL A 89 -5.52 -13.39 -3.13
C VAL A 89 -4.92 -14.74 -3.55
N PHE A 90 -3.59 -14.78 -3.75
CA PHE A 90 -2.89 -15.96 -4.25
C PHE A 90 -2.92 -17.14 -3.28
N ARG A 91 -3.03 -16.91 -1.97
CA ARG A 91 -3.13 -17.96 -0.94
C ARG A 91 -4.24 -18.99 -1.20
N ARG A 92 -5.28 -18.64 -1.98
CA ARG A 92 -6.40 -19.55 -2.31
C ARG A 92 -6.10 -20.46 -3.50
N PHE A 93 -5.22 -20.05 -4.41
CA PHE A 93 -4.99 -20.75 -5.69
C PHE A 93 -4.35 -22.13 -5.56
N PRO A 94 -3.38 -22.39 -4.65
CA PRO A 94 -2.77 -23.71 -4.53
C PRO A 94 -3.80 -24.82 -4.29
N ARG A 95 -4.80 -24.55 -3.46
CA ARG A 95 -5.88 -25.50 -3.17
C ARG A 95 -6.80 -25.69 -4.37
N LEU A 96 -7.28 -24.59 -4.98
CA LEU A 96 -8.15 -24.63 -6.15
C LEU A 96 -7.54 -25.40 -7.32
N VAL A 97 -6.28 -25.11 -7.64
CA VAL A 97 -5.55 -25.78 -8.71
C VAL A 97 -5.37 -27.26 -8.39
N ARG A 98 -5.05 -27.63 -7.14
CA ARG A 98 -4.88 -29.02 -6.73
C ARG A 98 -6.19 -29.82 -6.83
N ASP A 99 -7.29 -29.24 -6.39
CA ASP A 99 -8.62 -29.87 -6.44
C ASP A 99 -9.07 -30.08 -7.89
N LEU A 100 -8.90 -29.06 -8.74
CA LEU A 100 -9.24 -29.14 -10.17
C LEU A 100 -8.34 -30.13 -10.93
N SER A 101 -7.03 -30.10 -10.68
CA SER A 101 -6.06 -31.03 -11.26
C SER A 101 -6.40 -32.48 -10.91
N SER A 102 -6.78 -32.74 -9.66
CA SER A 102 -7.17 -34.08 -9.18
C SER A 102 -8.47 -34.54 -9.83
N ARG A 103 -9.48 -33.66 -9.92
CA ARG A 103 -10.77 -33.95 -10.55
C ARG A 103 -10.64 -34.27 -12.05
N LEU A 104 -9.72 -33.61 -12.74
CA LEU A 104 -9.49 -33.80 -14.17
C LEU A 104 -8.41 -34.84 -14.50
N GLY A 105 -7.77 -35.43 -13.48
CA GLY A 105 -6.68 -36.40 -13.67
C GLY A 105 -5.43 -35.83 -14.36
N LYS A 106 -5.20 -34.51 -14.27
CA LYS A 106 -4.04 -33.86 -14.88
C LYS A 106 -2.93 -33.65 -13.85
N GLN A 107 -1.69 -33.57 -14.31
CA GLN A 107 -0.57 -33.11 -13.49
C GLN A 107 -0.31 -31.63 -13.78
N VAL A 108 -0.46 -30.78 -12.77
CA VAL A 108 -0.30 -29.33 -12.90
C VAL A 108 0.70 -28.82 -11.85
N ARG A 109 1.57 -27.89 -12.25
CA ARG A 109 2.46 -27.15 -11.36
C ARG A 109 2.06 -25.69 -11.35
N LEU A 110 1.60 -25.19 -10.20
CA LEU A 110 1.29 -23.77 -10.01
C LEU A 110 2.58 -23.00 -9.67
N ARG A 111 2.78 -21.85 -10.32
CA ARG A 111 3.82 -20.87 -9.99
C ARG A 111 3.19 -19.49 -9.90
N THR A 112 3.34 -18.82 -8.76
CA THR A 112 2.94 -17.45 -8.51
C THR A 112 4.16 -16.53 -8.63
N VAL A 113 3.97 -15.31 -9.14
CA VAL A 113 5.02 -14.29 -9.31
C VAL A 113 4.43 -12.96 -8.87
N GLY A 114 5.20 -12.17 -8.11
CA GLY A 114 4.78 -10.84 -7.67
C GLY A 114 3.89 -10.84 -6.43
N GLU A 115 4.00 -11.83 -5.54
CA GLU A 115 3.16 -11.93 -4.33
C GLU A 115 3.34 -10.73 -3.36
N GLY A 116 4.53 -10.14 -3.34
CA GLY A 116 4.84 -8.93 -2.57
C GLY A 116 4.41 -7.63 -3.24
N THR A 117 3.75 -7.68 -4.40
CA THR A 117 3.23 -6.47 -5.04
C THR A 117 2.10 -5.93 -4.19
N GLU A 118 2.20 -4.67 -3.80
CA GLU A 118 1.17 -4.01 -3.02
C GLU A 118 0.05 -3.48 -3.93
N LEU A 119 -1.18 -3.61 -3.46
CA LEU A 119 -2.38 -3.22 -4.19
C LEU A 119 -3.40 -2.62 -3.23
N ASP A 120 -4.27 -1.75 -3.73
CA ASP A 120 -5.34 -1.17 -2.90
C ASP A 120 -6.20 -2.27 -2.28
N LYS A 121 -6.45 -2.18 -0.96
CA LYS A 121 -7.30 -3.13 -0.24
C LYS A 121 -8.67 -3.32 -0.90
N GLY A 122 -9.32 -2.24 -1.32
CA GLY A 122 -10.64 -2.31 -1.96
C GLY A 122 -10.58 -2.94 -3.35
N LEU A 123 -9.47 -2.78 -4.07
CA LEU A 123 -9.23 -3.53 -5.31
C LEU A 123 -9.03 -5.01 -5.03
N ILE A 124 -8.23 -5.38 -4.03
CA ILE A 124 -8.02 -6.76 -3.59
C ILE A 124 -9.35 -7.44 -3.26
N GLU A 125 -10.21 -6.79 -2.49
CA GLU A 125 -11.53 -7.31 -2.11
C GLU A 125 -12.42 -7.55 -3.35
N LYS A 126 -12.37 -6.67 -4.35
CA LYS A 126 -13.14 -6.80 -5.59
C LYS A 126 -12.63 -7.88 -6.54
N ILE A 127 -11.31 -8.11 -6.61
CA ILE A 127 -10.73 -9.08 -7.54
C ILE A 127 -10.62 -10.49 -6.94
N ALA A 128 -10.59 -10.61 -5.60
CA ALA A 128 -10.35 -11.88 -4.93
C ALA A 128 -11.39 -12.95 -5.30
N ASP A 129 -12.66 -12.56 -5.41
CA ASP A 129 -13.74 -13.49 -5.76
C ASP A 129 -13.75 -13.88 -7.25
N PRO A 130 -13.73 -12.93 -8.22
CA PRO A 130 -13.64 -13.27 -9.64
C PRO A 130 -12.46 -14.18 -10.00
N LEU A 131 -11.30 -13.96 -9.37
CA LEU A 131 -10.10 -14.75 -9.65
C LEU A 131 -10.18 -16.21 -9.17
N VAL A 132 -11.04 -16.50 -8.20
CA VAL A 132 -11.28 -17.87 -7.71
C VAL A 132 -12.28 -18.62 -8.61
N HIS A 133 -13.09 -17.88 -9.38
CA HIS A 133 -14.17 -18.42 -10.19
C HIS A 133 -13.85 -18.48 -11.70
N LEU A 134 -12.59 -18.26 -12.10
CA LEU A 134 -12.09 -18.50 -13.46
C LEU A 134 -12.04 -19.99 -13.79
#